data_AF-A0A383EX50-F1
#
_entry.id   AF-A0A383EX50-F1
#
_cell.length_a   1.000
_cell.length_b   1.000
_cell.length_c   1.000
_cell.angle_alpha   90.00
_cell.angle_beta   90.00
_cell.angle_gamma   90.00
#
_symmetry.space_group_name_H-M   'P 1'
#
loop_
_entity.id
_entity.type
_entity.pdbx_description
1 polymer ?
#
loop_
_entity_poly.entity_id
_entity_poly.type
_entity_poly.pdbx_seq_one_letter_code
_entity_poly.pdbx_strand_id
1 'polypeptide(L)'
;LEERLVLLKKEQNDYDEKNDLYNLQFKELSLFPMSIDHEQKILDKHKLLTNSEDIKYSIDNVKILFDGNAESVIDKLNQIQKIINNITIFDEKFKNIEQMLSSNIIDLEDMYNVISEYENNIVYDNEELDKINFEIAHIETLKRKYGGSIESALSYYEKLKKINENNKNYKTEIYEIHNEISILSKQMVKCASIISKKRHENAIDLEKCITEYLSSLGMENTIFKIKL
;
A
#
# COMPACT_ATOMS: atom_id res chain seq x y z
N LEU A 1 2.84 14.84 -36.50
CA LEU A 1 3.78 14.07 -35.64
C LEU A 1 4.45 14.98 -34.63
N GLU A 2 5.07 16.09 -35.05
CA GLU A 2 5.73 17.04 -34.13
C GLU A 2 4.79 17.67 -33.11
N GLU A 3 3.61 18.16 -33.50
CA GLU A 3 2.62 18.72 -32.56
C GLU A 3 2.16 17.70 -31.51
N ARG A 4 1.91 16.45 -31.94
CA ARG A 4 1.53 15.34 -31.03
C ARG A 4 2.67 14.99 -30.06
N LEU A 5 3.93 15.03 -30.53
CA LEU A 5 5.11 14.78 -29.71
C LEU A 5 5.31 15.87 -28.66
N VAL A 6 5.05 17.14 -28.99
CA VAL A 6 5.08 18.25 -28.03
C VAL A 6 4.01 18.06 -26.96
N LEU A 7 2.80 17.69 -27.34
CA LEU A 7 1.70 17.42 -26.40
C LEU A 7 2.06 16.28 -25.44
N LEU A 8 2.49 15.12 -25.96
CA LEU A 8 2.83 13.95 -25.14
C LEU A 8 4.01 14.22 -24.21
N LYS A 9 5.03 14.96 -24.65
CA LYS A 9 6.15 15.37 -23.78
C LYS A 9 5.70 16.28 -22.65
N LYS A 10 4.73 17.15 -22.90
CA LYS A 10 4.17 18.02 -21.86
C LYS A 10 3.44 17.17 -20.81
N GLU A 11 2.56 16.26 -21.24
CA GLU A 11 1.85 15.35 -20.33
C GLU A 11 2.80 14.45 -19.54
N GLN A 12 3.86 13.95 -20.18
CA GLN A 12 4.91 13.18 -19.50
C GLN A 12 5.67 14.01 -18.46
N ASN A 13 6.02 15.25 -18.77
CA ASN A 13 6.75 16.12 -17.85
C ASN A 13 5.89 16.49 -16.63
N ASP A 14 4.61 16.83 -16.84
CA ASP A 14 3.65 17.09 -15.76
C ASP A 14 3.46 15.86 -14.85
N TYR A 15 3.54 14.65 -15.42
CA TYR A 15 3.54 13.41 -14.65
C TYR A 15 4.85 13.23 -13.89
N ASP A 16 6.02 13.40 -14.54
CA ASP A 16 7.33 13.15 -13.92
C ASP A 16 7.57 14.09 -12.73
N GLU A 17 7.07 15.32 -12.76
CA GLU A 17 7.07 16.24 -11.61
C GLU A 17 6.29 15.70 -10.39
N LYS A 18 5.24 14.91 -10.62
CA LYS A 18 4.38 14.33 -9.58
C LYS A 18 4.67 12.86 -9.31
N ASN A 19 5.55 12.24 -10.09
CA ASN A 19 5.78 10.81 -10.09
C ASN A 19 6.24 10.31 -8.71
N ASP A 20 7.11 11.05 -8.03
CA ASP A 20 7.57 10.67 -6.69
C ASP A 20 6.42 10.63 -5.68
N LEU A 21 5.54 11.64 -5.72
CA LEU A 21 4.34 11.66 -4.91
C LEU A 21 3.41 10.48 -5.24
N TYR A 22 3.14 10.22 -6.52
CA TYR A 22 2.28 9.11 -6.93
C TYR A 22 2.86 7.76 -6.55
N ASN A 23 4.17 7.57 -6.64
CA ASN A 23 4.83 6.34 -6.22
C ASN A 23 4.76 6.15 -4.69
N LEU A 24 4.92 7.22 -3.92
CA LEU A 24 4.75 7.16 -2.46
C LEU A 24 3.31 6.79 -2.09
N GLN A 25 2.32 7.44 -2.69
CA GLN A 25 0.90 7.15 -2.44
C GLN A 25 0.53 5.73 -2.89
N PHE A 26 1.03 5.29 -4.05
CA PHE A 26 0.80 3.94 -4.54
C PHE A 26 1.39 2.89 -3.60
N LYS A 27 2.63 3.09 -3.14
CA LYS A 27 3.25 2.22 -2.14
C LYS A 27 2.43 2.18 -0.85
N GLU A 28 2.00 3.33 -0.36
CA GLU A 28 1.18 3.46 0.85
C GLU A 28 -0.14 2.67 0.73
N LEU A 29 -0.80 2.78 -0.42
CA LEU A 29 -2.05 2.07 -0.71
C LEU A 29 -1.83 0.58 -1.04
N SER A 30 -0.63 0.17 -1.42
CA SER A 30 -0.32 -1.24 -1.76
C SER A 30 0.19 -2.08 -0.59
N LEU A 31 0.47 -1.45 0.57
CA LEU A 31 1.03 -2.11 1.75
C LEU A 31 0.18 -3.27 2.27
N PHE A 32 -1.14 -3.08 2.28
CA PHE A 32 -2.11 -4.08 2.71
C PHE A 32 -3.20 -4.27 1.66
N PRO A 33 -3.84 -5.45 1.61
CA PRO A 33 -5.00 -5.66 0.76
C PRO A 33 -6.13 -4.71 1.17
N MET A 34 -6.49 -3.77 0.30
CA MET A 34 -7.72 -3.00 0.50
C MET A 34 -8.90 -3.74 -0.12
N SER A 35 -9.77 -4.26 0.73
CA SER A 35 -11.10 -4.69 0.33
C SER A 35 -12.05 -4.59 1.52
N ILE A 36 -13.34 -4.43 1.24
CA ILE A 36 -14.38 -4.40 2.28
C ILE A 36 -14.38 -5.72 3.06
N ASP A 37 -14.20 -6.84 2.36
CA ASP A 37 -14.12 -8.18 2.98
C ASP A 37 -12.89 -8.32 3.89
N HIS A 38 -11.76 -7.73 3.50
CA HIS A 38 -10.54 -7.74 4.29
C HIS A 38 -10.66 -6.89 5.56
N GLU A 39 -11.21 -5.68 5.45
CA GLU A 39 -11.48 -4.81 6.61
C GLU A 39 -12.36 -5.54 7.63
N GLN A 40 -13.43 -6.19 7.17
CA GLN A 40 -14.33 -6.96 8.04
C GLN A 40 -13.60 -8.12 8.74
N LYS A 41 -12.81 -8.91 7.99
CA LYS A 41 -12.03 -10.03 8.55
C LYS A 41 -11.04 -9.58 9.62
N ILE A 42 -10.35 -8.47 9.39
CA ILE A 42 -9.39 -7.89 10.32
C ILE A 42 -10.09 -7.42 11.60
N LEU A 43 -11.25 -6.75 11.48
CA LEU A 43 -12.04 -6.31 12.63
C LEU A 43 -12.61 -7.48 13.44
N ASP A 44 -13.10 -8.53 12.78
CA ASP A 44 -13.61 -9.73 13.45
C ASP A 44 -12.48 -10.44 14.21
N LYS A 45 -11.29 -10.53 13.60
CA LYS A 45 -10.11 -11.11 14.22
C LYS A 45 -9.60 -10.27 15.40
N HIS A 46 -9.56 -8.95 15.25
CA HIS A 46 -9.24 -8.02 16.35
C HIS A 46 -10.16 -8.24 17.54
N LYS A 47 -11.48 -8.33 17.29
CA LYS A 47 -12.48 -8.56 18.33
C LYS A 47 -12.26 -9.88 19.06
N LEU A 48 -11.96 -10.95 18.33
CA LEU A 48 -11.65 -12.25 18.94
C LEU A 48 -10.41 -12.18 19.85
N LEU A 49 -9.33 -11.57 19.38
CA LEU A 49 -8.09 -11.46 20.16
C LEU A 49 -8.23 -10.53 21.39
N THR A 50 -8.92 -9.40 21.24
CA THR A 50 -9.18 -8.46 22.35
C THR A 50 -10.04 -9.14 23.43
N ASN A 51 -11.08 -9.88 23.03
CA ASN A 51 -11.87 -10.64 23.97
C ASN A 51 -11.02 -11.68 24.72
N SER A 52 -10.10 -12.36 24.03
CA SER A 52 -9.17 -13.29 24.67
C SER A 52 -8.24 -12.60 25.67
N GLU A 53 -7.79 -11.37 25.39
CA GLU A 53 -7.02 -10.54 26.32
C GLU A 53 -7.82 -10.21 27.58
N ASP A 54 -9.05 -9.70 27.40
CA ASP A 54 -9.92 -9.32 28.51
C ASP A 54 -10.25 -10.53 29.40
N ILE A 55 -10.48 -11.69 28.78
CA ILE A 55 -10.72 -12.96 29.49
C ILE A 55 -9.46 -13.35 30.27
N LYS A 56 -8.28 -13.31 29.66
CA LYS A 56 -7.02 -13.66 30.33
C LYS A 56 -6.74 -12.74 31.52
N TYR A 57 -6.85 -11.43 31.32
CA TYR A 57 -6.69 -10.44 32.38
C TYR A 57 -7.69 -10.65 33.52
N SER A 58 -8.95 -10.98 33.18
CA SER A 58 -9.98 -11.29 34.19
C SER A 58 -9.62 -12.55 34.99
N ILE A 59 -9.12 -13.59 34.32
CA ILE A 59 -8.68 -14.84 34.96
C ILE A 59 -7.49 -14.60 35.88
N ASP A 60 -6.48 -13.86 35.43
CA ASP A 60 -5.30 -13.52 36.24
C ASP A 60 -5.73 -12.83 37.54
N ASN A 61 -6.66 -11.88 37.45
CA ASN A 61 -7.22 -11.21 38.62
C ASN A 61 -7.98 -12.17 39.55
N VAL A 62 -8.82 -13.05 38.99
CA VAL A 62 -9.56 -14.05 39.79
C VAL A 62 -8.60 -14.98 40.51
N LYS A 63 -7.54 -15.46 39.84
CA LYS A 63 -6.52 -16.30 40.46
C LYS A 63 -5.83 -15.60 41.62
N ILE A 64 -5.48 -14.32 41.46
CA ILE A 64 -4.87 -13.53 42.54
C ILE A 64 -5.81 -13.43 43.76
N LEU A 65 -7.11 -13.23 43.52
CA LEU A 65 -8.11 -13.14 44.59
C LEU A 65 -8.35 -14.49 45.30
N PHE A 66 -8.29 -15.60 44.56
CA PHE A 66 -8.47 -16.93 45.12
C PHE A 66 -7.28 -17.40 45.95
N ASP A 67 -6.05 -17.31 45.43
CA ASP A 67 -4.85 -17.90 46.04
C ASP A 67 -3.53 -17.16 45.68
N GLY A 68 -3.58 -15.85 45.41
CA GLY A 68 -2.39 -15.11 44.95
C GLY A 68 -1.50 -14.53 46.04
N ASN A 69 -2.02 -14.35 47.25
CA ASN A 69 -1.31 -13.71 48.36
C ASN A 69 -1.98 -14.01 49.71
N ALA A 70 -1.36 -13.57 50.81
CA ALA A 70 -1.85 -13.77 52.17
C ALA A 70 -3.22 -13.12 52.48
N GLU A 71 -3.75 -12.27 51.59
CA GLU A 71 -5.09 -11.70 51.70
C GLU A 71 -6.14 -12.40 50.82
N SER A 72 -5.75 -13.47 50.13
CA SER A 72 -6.60 -14.28 49.28
C SER A 72 -7.77 -14.90 50.05
N VAL A 73 -8.83 -15.26 49.32
CA VAL A 73 -10.03 -15.85 49.93
C VAL A 73 -9.69 -17.18 50.61
N ILE A 74 -8.90 -18.04 49.95
CA ILE A 74 -8.53 -19.36 50.50
C ILE A 74 -7.67 -19.18 51.75
N ASP A 75 -6.66 -18.29 51.74
CA ASP A 75 -5.84 -18.03 52.94
C ASP A 75 -6.66 -17.49 54.11
N LYS A 76 -7.60 -16.57 53.86
CA LYS A 76 -8.49 -16.04 54.90
C LYS A 76 -9.41 -17.13 55.46
N LEU A 77 -9.95 -18.00 54.62
CA LEU A 77 -10.77 -19.13 55.07
C LEU A 77 -9.94 -20.13 55.89
N ASN A 78 -8.70 -20.40 55.49
CA ASN A 78 -7.76 -21.22 56.27
C ASN A 78 -7.44 -20.61 57.65
N GLN A 79 -7.32 -19.28 57.74
CA GLN A 79 -7.17 -18.59 59.03
C GLN A 79 -8.43 -18.73 59.89
N ILE A 80 -9.62 -18.55 59.30
CA ILE A 80 -10.90 -18.76 60.00
C ILE A 80 -11.01 -20.21 60.49
N GLN A 81 -10.63 -21.18 59.67
CA GLN A 81 -10.66 -22.60 60.02
C GLN A 81 -9.78 -22.90 61.24
N LYS A 82 -8.57 -22.34 61.29
CA LYS A 82 -7.70 -22.46 62.48
C LYS A 82 -8.35 -21.90 63.75
N ILE A 83 -9.05 -20.77 63.65
CA ILE A 83 -9.75 -20.16 64.79
C ILE A 83 -10.93 -21.03 65.23
N ILE A 84 -11.73 -21.53 64.28
CA ILE A 84 -12.87 -22.41 64.57
C ILE A 84 -12.38 -23.72 65.20
N ASN A 85 -11.31 -24.33 64.68
CA ASN A 85 -10.71 -25.54 65.26
C ASN A 85 -10.35 -25.35 66.73
N ASN A 86 -9.78 -24.20 67.09
CA ASN A 86 -9.45 -23.87 68.48
C ASN A 86 -10.70 -23.75 69.36
N ILE A 87 -11.82 -23.22 68.82
CA ILE A 87 -13.10 -23.11 69.55
C ILE A 87 -13.74 -24.49 69.74
N THR A 88 -13.68 -25.35 68.73
CA THR A 88 -14.27 -26.70 68.76
C THR A 88 -13.68 -27.58 69.87
N ILE A 89 -12.44 -27.30 70.30
CA ILE A 89 -11.81 -27.96 71.47
C ILE A 89 -12.62 -27.72 72.75
N PHE A 90 -13.30 -26.56 72.86
CA PHE A 90 -14.05 -26.14 74.04
C PHE A 90 -15.57 -26.32 73.90
N ASP A 91 -16.12 -26.22 72.69
CA ASP A 91 -17.56 -26.38 72.42
C ASP A 91 -17.81 -27.18 71.12
N GLU A 92 -18.27 -28.43 71.28
CA GLU A 92 -18.55 -29.33 70.15
C GLU A 92 -19.64 -28.83 69.20
N LYS A 93 -20.45 -27.83 69.59
CA LYS A 93 -21.46 -27.23 68.70
C LYS A 93 -20.85 -26.61 67.44
N PHE A 94 -19.57 -26.22 67.49
CA PHE A 94 -18.85 -25.67 66.34
C PHE A 94 -18.33 -26.72 65.37
N LYS A 95 -18.38 -28.01 65.72
CA LYS A 95 -17.85 -29.11 64.88
C LYS A 95 -18.55 -29.21 63.52
N ASN A 96 -19.85 -28.94 63.46
CA ASN A 96 -20.58 -28.92 62.18
C ASN A 96 -20.12 -27.75 61.29
N ILE A 97 -19.87 -26.57 61.89
CA ILE A 97 -19.38 -25.39 61.18
C ILE A 97 -17.96 -25.63 60.66
N GLU A 98 -17.11 -26.27 61.45
CA GLU A 98 -15.75 -26.68 61.09
C GLU A 98 -15.73 -27.59 59.85
N GLN A 99 -16.58 -28.63 59.85
CA GLN A 99 -16.72 -29.54 58.71
C GLN A 99 -17.27 -28.84 57.46
N MET A 100 -18.28 -27.99 57.61
CA MET A 100 -18.82 -27.19 56.50
C MET A 100 -17.75 -26.27 55.91
N LEU A 101 -16.96 -25.60 56.75
CA LEU A 101 -15.90 -24.71 56.30
C LEU A 101 -14.80 -25.49 55.57
N SER A 102 -14.40 -26.66 56.09
CA SER A 102 -13.41 -27.52 55.43
C SER A 102 -13.87 -27.99 54.06
N SER A 103 -15.14 -28.35 53.91
CA SER A 103 -15.71 -28.74 52.61
C SER A 103 -15.68 -27.58 51.62
N ASN A 104 -16.13 -26.39 52.04
CA ASN A 104 -16.17 -25.22 51.17
C ASN A 104 -14.76 -24.75 50.73
N ILE A 105 -13.74 -24.94 51.57
CA ILE A 105 -12.35 -24.64 51.17
C ILE A 105 -11.93 -25.55 50.02
N ILE A 106 -12.20 -26.86 50.11
CA ILE A 106 -11.91 -27.83 49.04
C ILE A 106 -12.67 -27.44 47.76
N ASP A 107 -13.96 -27.10 47.88
CA ASP A 107 -14.77 -26.68 46.72
C ASP A 107 -14.17 -25.42 46.03
N LEU A 108 -13.62 -24.48 46.80
CA LEU A 108 -12.97 -23.28 46.26
C LEU A 108 -11.60 -23.59 45.61
N GLU A 109 -10.82 -24.49 46.19
CA GLU A 109 -9.57 -24.98 45.59
C GLU A 109 -9.84 -25.67 44.24
N ASP A 110 -10.89 -26.49 44.16
CA ASP A 110 -11.32 -27.12 42.91
C ASP A 110 -11.75 -26.08 41.86
N MET A 111 -12.50 -25.05 42.25
CA MET A 111 -12.83 -23.94 41.34
C MET A 111 -11.58 -23.20 40.84
N TYR A 112 -10.61 -22.96 41.72
CA TYR A 112 -9.34 -22.34 41.35
C TYR A 112 -8.56 -23.19 40.33
N ASN A 113 -8.54 -24.51 40.52
CA ASN A 113 -7.89 -25.45 39.59
C ASN A 113 -8.54 -25.41 38.22
N VAL A 114 -9.89 -25.43 38.15
CA VAL A 114 -10.63 -25.33 36.88
C VAL A 114 -10.32 -24.02 36.16
N ILE A 115 -10.26 -22.89 36.88
CA ILE A 115 -9.92 -21.58 36.30
C ILE A 115 -8.48 -21.57 35.80
N SER A 116 -7.55 -22.16 36.54
CA SER A 116 -6.14 -22.26 36.16
C SER A 116 -5.92 -23.15 34.93
N GLU A 117 -6.67 -24.25 34.81
CA GLU A 117 -6.65 -25.08 33.61
C GLU A 117 -7.20 -24.32 32.39
N TYR A 118 -8.23 -23.51 32.57
CA TYR A 118 -8.78 -22.70 31.49
C TYR A 118 -7.77 -21.67 30.98
N GLU A 119 -7.01 -21.01 31.86
CA GLU A 119 -5.94 -20.07 31.49
C GLU A 119 -4.92 -20.71 30.54
N ASN A 120 -4.48 -21.94 30.83
CA ASN A 120 -3.51 -22.68 30.02
C ASN A 120 -4.01 -22.95 28.59
N ASN A 121 -5.33 -22.93 28.37
CA ASN A 121 -5.95 -23.11 27.06
C ASN A 121 -6.18 -21.80 26.30
N ILE A 122 -5.99 -20.64 26.94
CA ILE A 122 -6.14 -19.34 26.27
C ILE A 122 -4.88 -19.07 25.45
N VAL A 123 -5.02 -19.23 24.14
CA VAL A 123 -4.02 -18.77 23.18
C VAL A 123 -4.16 -17.25 23.04
N TYR A 124 -3.30 -16.52 23.73
CA TYR A 124 -3.15 -15.08 23.58
C TYR A 124 -1.86 -14.77 22.82
N ASP A 125 -2.00 -14.35 21.57
CA ASP A 125 -0.89 -13.94 20.71
C ASP A 125 -0.80 -12.40 20.65
N ASN A 126 0.03 -11.84 21.54
CA ASN A 126 0.33 -10.41 21.58
C ASN A 126 0.89 -9.88 20.25
N GLU A 127 1.79 -10.63 19.62
CA GLU A 127 2.42 -10.18 18.38
C GLU A 127 1.41 -10.13 17.23
N GLU A 128 0.46 -11.04 17.22
CA GLU A 128 -0.64 -11.05 16.25
C GLU A 128 -1.60 -9.88 16.48
N LEU A 129 -1.95 -9.59 17.73
CA LEU A 129 -2.80 -8.44 18.07
C LEU A 129 -2.14 -7.12 17.67
N ASP A 130 -0.85 -6.94 17.92
CA ASP A 130 -0.09 -5.75 17.51
C ASP A 130 -0.07 -5.57 15.98
N LYS A 131 0.12 -6.65 15.22
CA LYS A 131 0.06 -6.61 13.75
C LYS A 131 -1.31 -6.18 13.25
N ILE A 132 -2.37 -6.71 13.85
CA ILE A 132 -3.76 -6.38 13.49
C ILE A 132 -4.06 -4.92 13.84
N ASN A 133 -3.62 -4.44 15.00
CA ASN A 133 -3.77 -3.04 15.40
C ASN A 133 -3.07 -2.09 14.43
N PHE A 134 -1.85 -2.44 14.01
CA PHE A 134 -1.11 -1.69 13.00
C PHE A 134 -1.86 -1.64 11.67
N GLU A 135 -2.39 -2.78 11.22
CA GLU A 135 -3.14 -2.88 9.97
C GLU A 135 -4.44 -2.06 9.99
N ILE A 136 -5.21 -2.13 11.08
CA ILE A 136 -6.42 -1.30 11.29
C ILE A 136 -6.07 0.18 11.25
N ALA A 137 -5.02 0.60 11.98
CA ALA A 137 -4.59 1.99 12.03
C ALA A 137 -4.14 2.50 10.66
N HIS A 138 -3.50 1.64 9.86
CA HIS A 138 -3.11 1.95 8.48
C HIS A 138 -4.34 2.16 7.61
N ILE A 139 -5.31 1.23 7.63
CA ILE A 139 -6.56 1.31 6.86
C ILE A 139 -7.33 2.60 7.20
N GLU A 140 -7.46 2.94 8.49
CA GLU A 140 -8.12 4.17 8.93
C GLU A 140 -7.38 5.44 8.45
N THR A 141 -6.05 5.40 8.45
CA THR A 141 -5.24 6.50 7.91
C THR A 141 -5.46 6.67 6.41
N LEU A 142 -5.54 5.58 5.65
CA LEU A 142 -5.84 5.59 4.22
C LEU A 142 -7.25 6.16 3.97
N LYS A 143 -8.26 5.69 4.70
CA LYS A 143 -9.62 6.23 4.62
C LYS A 143 -9.61 7.74 4.83
N ARG A 144 -8.99 8.23 5.90
CA ARG A 144 -8.90 9.68 6.17
C ARG A 144 -8.19 10.47 5.06
N LYS A 145 -7.10 9.94 4.49
CA LYS A 145 -6.35 10.61 3.42
C LYS A 145 -7.07 10.61 2.07
N TYR A 146 -7.84 9.56 1.76
CA TYR A 146 -8.32 9.28 0.40
C TYR A 146 -9.85 9.24 0.28
N GLY A 147 -10.58 9.97 1.13
CA GLY A 147 -12.02 10.26 0.92
C GLY A 147 -12.98 9.73 1.99
N GLY A 148 -12.48 9.32 3.14
CA GLY A 148 -13.26 8.93 4.32
C GLY A 148 -13.80 7.50 4.32
N SER A 149 -13.66 6.76 3.22
CA SER A 149 -14.15 5.39 3.08
C SER A 149 -13.16 4.50 2.33
N ILE A 150 -13.28 3.18 2.51
CA ILE A 150 -12.40 2.21 1.86
C ILE A 150 -12.63 2.18 0.34
N GLU A 151 -13.87 2.40 -0.09
CA GLU A 151 -14.24 2.51 -1.51
C GLU A 151 -13.60 3.73 -2.16
N SER A 152 -13.54 4.85 -1.42
CA SER A 152 -12.90 6.07 -1.89
C SER A 152 -11.39 5.88 -2.05
N ALA A 153 -10.75 5.24 -1.07
CA ALA A 153 -9.34 4.88 -1.13
C ALA A 153 -9.05 3.90 -2.29
N LEU A 154 -9.91 2.90 -2.51
CA LEU A 154 -9.81 1.96 -3.63
C LEU A 154 -9.98 2.65 -4.98
N SER A 155 -10.96 3.55 -5.10
CA SER A 155 -11.15 4.35 -6.31
C SER A 155 -9.92 5.19 -6.61
N TYR A 156 -9.31 5.77 -5.59
CA TYR A 156 -8.07 6.53 -5.73
C TYR A 156 -6.88 5.65 -6.14
N TYR A 157 -6.77 4.46 -5.55
CA TYR A 157 -5.76 3.48 -5.93
C TYR A 157 -5.88 3.06 -7.39
N GLU A 158 -7.08 2.74 -7.87
CA GLU A 158 -7.33 2.40 -9.28
C GLU A 158 -7.03 3.58 -10.22
N LYS A 159 -7.31 4.82 -9.80
CA LYS A 159 -6.90 6.02 -10.56
C LYS A 159 -5.38 6.11 -10.66
N LEU A 160 -4.66 5.97 -9.55
CA LEU A 160 -3.19 6.00 -9.55
C LEU A 160 -2.60 4.89 -10.43
N LYS A 161 -3.17 3.69 -10.38
CA LYS A 161 -2.76 2.57 -11.22
C LYS A 161 -2.88 2.92 -12.71
N LYS A 162 -4.01 3.48 -13.14
CA LYS A 162 -4.21 3.94 -14.52
C LYS A 162 -3.25 5.06 -14.92
N ILE A 163 -2.99 6.01 -14.03
CA ILE A 163 -2.05 7.11 -14.29
C ILE A 163 -0.63 6.55 -14.51
N ASN A 164 -0.20 5.60 -13.67
CA ASN A 164 1.10 4.93 -13.81
C ASN A 164 1.19 4.10 -15.11
N GLU A 165 0.12 3.39 -15.49
CA GLU A 165 0.04 2.64 -16.74
C GLU A 165 0.09 3.56 -17.97
N ASN A 166 -0.65 4.67 -17.95
CA ASN A 166 -0.65 5.66 -19.03
C ASN A 166 0.74 6.27 -19.23
N ASN A 167 1.48 6.61 -18.16
CA ASN A 167 2.83 7.14 -18.30
C ASN A 167 3.81 6.15 -18.97
N LYS A 168 3.68 4.85 -18.67
CA LYS A 168 4.46 3.82 -19.36
C LYS A 168 4.15 3.81 -20.86
N ASN A 169 2.88 3.98 -21.23
CA ASN A 169 2.49 4.06 -22.63
C ASN A 169 3.01 5.34 -23.32
N TYR A 170 2.94 6.50 -22.66
CA TYR A 170 3.49 7.75 -23.20
C TYR A 170 4.98 7.66 -23.50
N LYS A 171 5.77 7.02 -22.62
CA LYS A 171 7.21 6.78 -22.86
C LYS A 171 7.45 6.00 -24.14
N THR A 172 6.68 4.95 -24.38
CA THR A 172 6.76 4.13 -25.60
C THR A 172 6.33 4.92 -26.83
N GLU A 173 5.19 5.61 -26.76
CA GLU A 173 4.64 6.36 -27.90
C GLU A 173 5.55 7.54 -28.31
N ILE A 174 6.14 8.26 -27.34
CA ILE A 174 7.11 9.31 -27.62
C ILE A 174 8.33 8.75 -28.35
N TYR A 175 8.82 7.57 -27.96
CA TYR A 175 9.95 6.91 -28.62
C TYR A 175 9.62 6.52 -30.06
N GLU A 176 8.43 5.95 -30.29
CA GLU A 176 7.97 5.55 -31.63
C GLU A 176 7.82 6.76 -32.56
N ILE A 177 7.14 7.82 -32.12
CA ILE A 177 6.95 9.04 -32.91
C ILE A 177 8.30 9.71 -33.23
N HIS A 178 9.24 9.73 -32.28
CA HIS A 178 10.60 10.23 -32.53
C HIS A 178 11.31 9.45 -33.63
N ASN A 179 11.22 8.13 -33.58
CA ASN A 179 11.84 7.27 -34.58
C ASN A 179 11.21 7.49 -35.97
N GLU A 180 9.89 7.62 -36.03
CA GLU A 180 9.15 7.93 -37.27
C GLU A 180 9.57 9.28 -37.86
N ILE A 181 9.66 10.33 -37.05
CA ILE A 181 10.16 11.66 -37.49
C ILE A 181 11.60 11.55 -38.00
N SER A 182 12.46 10.78 -37.33
CA SER A 182 13.85 10.56 -37.75
C SER A 182 13.93 9.86 -39.12
N ILE A 183 13.07 8.87 -39.36
CA ILE A 183 13.00 8.17 -40.65
C ILE A 183 12.49 9.10 -41.75
N LEU A 184 11.37 9.79 -41.51
CA LEU A 184 10.76 10.71 -42.47
C LEU A 184 11.69 11.89 -42.80
N SER A 185 12.40 12.43 -41.82
CA SER A 185 13.36 13.52 -42.05
C SER A 185 14.54 13.08 -42.91
N LYS A 186 15.09 11.87 -42.69
CA LYS A 186 16.12 11.28 -43.57
C LYS A 186 15.62 11.08 -44.99
N GLN A 187 14.38 10.60 -45.16
CA GLN A 187 13.76 10.45 -46.48
C GLN A 187 13.57 11.81 -47.16
N MET A 188 13.08 12.81 -46.43
CA MET A 188 12.91 14.18 -46.93
C MET A 188 14.24 14.77 -47.41
N VAL A 189 15.30 14.67 -46.61
CA VAL A 189 16.65 15.15 -46.97
C VAL A 189 17.18 14.43 -48.21
N LYS A 190 16.95 13.11 -48.33
CA LYS A 190 17.34 12.34 -49.52
C LYS A 190 16.57 12.77 -50.76
N CYS A 191 15.26 12.97 -50.67
CA CYS A 191 14.46 13.47 -51.78
C CYS A 191 14.88 14.90 -52.18
N ALA A 192 15.10 15.78 -51.20
CA ALA A 192 15.56 17.14 -51.41
C ALA A 192 16.93 17.18 -52.10
N SER A 193 17.87 16.30 -51.72
CA SER A 193 19.19 16.23 -52.35
C SER A 193 19.12 15.73 -53.80
N ILE A 194 18.26 14.74 -54.09
CA ILE A 194 18.02 14.27 -55.46
C ILE A 194 17.43 15.40 -56.32
N ILE A 195 16.44 16.11 -55.81
CA ILE A 195 15.82 17.25 -56.51
C ILE A 195 16.85 18.35 -56.75
N SER A 196 17.62 18.72 -55.72
CA SER A 196 18.65 19.74 -55.81
C SER A 196 19.72 19.40 -56.84
N LYS A 197 20.18 18.13 -56.86
CA LYS A 197 21.14 17.62 -57.84
C LYS A 197 20.59 17.73 -59.27
N LYS A 198 19.37 17.24 -59.52
CA LYS A 198 18.72 17.36 -60.82
C LYS A 198 18.51 18.82 -61.26
N ARG A 199 18.18 19.72 -60.33
CA ARG A 199 18.06 21.16 -60.62
C ARG A 199 19.39 21.75 -61.06
N HIS A 200 20.50 21.41 -60.38
CA HIS A 200 21.83 21.88 -60.75
C HIS A 200 22.30 21.33 -62.11
N GLU A 201 22.08 20.04 -62.36
CA GLU A 201 22.40 19.40 -63.65
C GLU A 201 21.64 20.08 -64.80
N ASN A 202 20.32 20.22 -64.67
CA ASN A 202 19.50 20.89 -65.69
C ASN A 202 19.81 22.39 -65.84
N ALA A 203 20.22 23.06 -64.76
CA ALA A 203 20.63 24.46 -64.82
C ALA A 203 21.89 24.64 -65.69
N ILE A 204 22.89 23.76 -65.53
CA ILE A 204 24.12 23.79 -66.35
C ILE A 204 23.78 23.57 -67.83
N ASP A 205 22.90 22.61 -68.13
CA ASP A 205 22.51 22.33 -69.52
C ASP A 205 21.72 23.49 -70.13
N LEU A 206 20.81 24.10 -69.36
CA LEU A 206 20.05 25.28 -69.79
C LEU A 206 20.94 26.51 -69.97
N GLU A 207 21.91 26.74 -69.07
CA GLU A 207 22.91 27.81 -69.19
C GLU A 207 23.69 27.72 -70.50
N LYS A 208 24.14 26.51 -70.86
CA LYS A 208 24.85 26.26 -72.13
C LYS A 208 23.96 26.54 -73.33
N CYS A 209 22.76 25.93 -73.38
CA CYS A 209 21.83 26.13 -74.49
C CYS A 209 21.48 27.60 -74.71
N ILE A 210 21.23 28.36 -73.64
CA ILE A 210 20.93 29.80 -73.74
C ILE A 210 22.15 30.59 -74.18
N THR A 211 23.34 30.30 -73.63
CA THR A 211 24.58 31.00 -74.01
C THR A 211 24.96 30.75 -75.47
N GLU A 212 24.79 29.53 -75.96
CA GLU A 212 24.99 29.18 -77.38
C GLU A 212 23.98 29.90 -78.29
N TYR A 213 22.69 29.93 -77.89
CA TYR A 213 21.66 30.65 -78.63
C TYR A 213 21.94 32.17 -78.68
N LEU A 214 22.32 32.79 -77.57
CA LEU A 214 22.72 34.20 -77.51
C LEU A 214 23.95 34.49 -78.38
N SER A 215 24.92 33.58 -78.41
CA SER A 215 26.09 33.68 -79.28
C SER A 215 25.69 33.66 -80.76
N SER A 216 24.75 32.78 -81.14
CA SER A 216 24.23 32.69 -82.52
C SER A 216 23.48 33.96 -82.98
N LEU A 217 23.01 34.77 -82.05
CA LEU A 217 22.35 36.06 -82.28
C LEU A 217 23.35 37.25 -82.31
N GLY A 218 24.66 36.99 -82.31
CA GLY A 218 25.70 38.03 -82.39
C GLY A 218 26.11 38.61 -81.03
N MET A 219 25.77 37.96 -79.91
CA MET A 219 26.12 38.40 -78.55
C MET A 219 27.24 37.54 -77.92
N GLU A 220 28.34 37.33 -78.64
CA GLU A 220 29.41 36.35 -78.33
C GLU A 220 30.07 36.48 -76.94
N ASN A 221 30.00 37.65 -76.30
CA ASN A 221 30.62 37.89 -74.98
C ASN A 221 29.64 37.78 -73.79
N THR A 222 28.41 37.31 -74.01
CA THR A 222 27.38 37.25 -72.96
C THR A 222 27.37 35.87 -72.28
N ILE A 223 27.50 35.84 -70.95
CA ILE A 223 27.43 34.60 -70.16
C ILE A 223 26.12 34.60 -69.37
N PHE A 224 25.29 33.57 -69.59
CA PHE A 224 24.08 33.36 -68.79
C PHE A 224 24.34 32.38 -67.64
N LYS A 225 23.93 32.74 -66.42
CA LYS A 225 24.05 31.91 -65.22
C LYS A 225 22.77 31.87 -64.40
N ILE A 226 22.43 30.69 -63.89
CA ILE A 226 21.33 30.39 -63.00
C ILE A 226 21.89 30.17 -61.60
N LYS A 227 21.33 30.86 -60.61
CA LYS A 227 21.70 30.70 -59.20
C LYS A 227 20.62 29.91 -58.48
N LEU A 228 21.01 28.79 -57.85
CA LEU A 228 20.14 27.85 -57.13
C LEU A 228 20.40 27.87 -55.62
#